data_AF-A0A2I0HEK6-F1
#
_entry.id   AF-A0A2I0HEK6-F1
#
_cell.length_a   1.000
_cell.length_b   1.000
_cell.length_c   1.000
_cell.angle_alpha   90.00
_cell.angle_beta   90.00
_cell.angle_gamma   90.00
#
_symmetry.space_group_name_H-M   'P 1'
#
loop_
_entity.id
_entity.type
_entity.pdbx_description
1 polymer ?
#
loop_
_entity_poly.entity_id
_entity_poly.type
_entity_poly.pdbx_seq_one_letter_code
_entity_poly.pdbx_strand_id
1 'polypeptide(L)' 'MEVVHHSSAFLLPSVAPDHRPSLNYALIVLNQRLPRFTPLLWQHAQLRLCADGGANRVFDEMPGLFPHEDAVA' A
#
# COMPACT_ATOMS: atom_id res chain seq x y z
N MET A 1 28.89 -0.12 -9.46
CA MET A 1 27.79 0.62 -8.81
C MET A 1 26.50 0.02 -9.32
N GLU A 2 25.67 -0.57 -8.45
CA GLU A 2 24.33 -0.98 -8.86
C GLU A 2 23.50 0.26 -9.18
N VAL A 3 22.89 0.27 -10.37
CA VAL A 3 21.99 1.33 -10.79
C VAL A 3 20.67 1.13 -10.06
N VAL A 4 20.35 2.04 -9.14
CA VAL A 4 19.07 2.02 -8.44
C VAL A 4 17.98 2.41 -9.42
N HIS A 5 17.15 1.46 -9.83
CA HIS A 5 15.98 1.74 -10.66
C HIS A 5 14.84 2.26 -9.79
N HIS A 6 14.52 3.54 -9.93
CA HIS A 6 13.31 4.11 -9.34
C HIS A 6 12.09 3.66 -10.15
N SER A 7 11.11 3.05 -9.48
CA SER A 7 9.81 2.71 -10.07
C SER A 7 8.71 3.19 -9.14
N SER A 8 7.70 3.83 -9.71
CA SER A 8 6.47 4.26 -9.03
C SER A 8 5.22 3.69 -9.72
N ALA A 9 5.39 2.70 -10.59
CA ALA A 9 4.30 2.13 -11.39
C ALA A 9 3.17 1.54 -10.52
N PHE A 10 3.48 1.10 -9.30
CA PHE A 10 2.54 0.57 -8.32
C PHE A 10 1.57 1.63 -7.75
N LEU A 11 1.86 2.92 -7.93
CA LEU A 11 0.95 4.03 -7.57
C LEU A 11 -0.08 4.32 -8.67
N LEU A 12 0.14 3.82 -9.89
CA LEU A 12 -0.79 4.07 -10.97
C LEU A 12 -2.00 3.14 -10.83
N PRO A 13 -3.22 3.59 -11.19
CA PRO A 13 -4.37 2.71 -11.29
C PRO A 13 -4.03 1.54 -12.22
N SER A 14 -4.54 0.35 -11.92
CA SER A 14 -4.52 -0.76 -12.86
C SER A 14 -5.45 -0.44 -14.03
N VAL A 15 -5.04 0.47 -14.91
CA VAL A 15 -5.63 0.59 -16.24
C VAL A 15 -5.42 -0.78 -16.85
N ALA A 16 -6.49 -1.45 -17.27
CA ALA A 16 -6.38 -2.65 -18.07
C ALA A 16 -6.23 -2.19 -19.54
N PRO A 17 -5.03 -1.95 -20.09
CA PRO A 17 -4.89 -2.06 -21.53
C PRO A 17 -5.06 -3.54 -21.84
N ASP A 18 -5.84 -3.86 -22.88
CA ASP A 18 -6.35 -5.19 -23.25
C ASP A 18 -5.35 -6.37 -23.30
N HIS A 19 -4.06 -6.18 -22.99
CA HIS A 19 -3.02 -7.19 -23.13
C HIS A 19 -1.87 -7.09 -22.09
N ARG A 20 -2.00 -6.32 -21.00
CA ARG A 20 -0.96 -6.31 -19.94
C ARG A 20 -1.34 -7.22 -18.77
N PRO A 21 -0.42 -8.06 -18.26
CA PRO A 21 -0.69 -8.87 -17.08
C PRO A 21 -1.04 -7.96 -15.90
N SER A 22 -2.09 -8.33 -15.16
CA SER A 22 -2.45 -7.67 -13.91
C SER A 22 -1.24 -7.67 -12.98
N LEU A 23 -0.83 -6.49 -12.52
CA LEU A 23 0.30 -6.38 -11.63
C LEU A 23 -0.11 -6.85 -10.23
N ASN A 24 0.45 -7.99 -9.83
CA ASN A 24 0.17 -8.61 -8.54
C ASN A 24 1.18 -8.09 -7.51
N TYR A 25 0.73 -7.19 -6.63
CA TYR A 25 1.58 -6.61 -5.59
C TYR A 25 1.18 -7.10 -4.19
N ALA A 26 2.21 -7.41 -3.39
CA ALA A 26 2.08 -7.57 -1.95
C ALA A 26 2.59 -6.30 -1.26
N LEU A 27 1.84 -5.83 -0.26
CA LEU A 27 2.23 -4.71 0.59
C LEU A 27 2.79 -5.25 1.90
N ILE A 28 4.05 -4.90 2.21
CA ILE A 28 4.70 -5.23 3.47
C ILE A 28 4.82 -3.95 4.29
N VAL A 29 4.10 -3.89 5.41
CA VAL A 29 4.14 -2.78 6.35
C VAL A 29 5.20 -3.07 7.40
N LEU A 30 6.23 -2.24 7.42
CA LEU A 30 7.29 -2.28 8.44
C LEU A 30 6.93 -1.36 9.61
N ASN A 31 7.69 -1.44 10.70
CA ASN A 31 7.53 -0.55 11.85
C ASN A 31 8.09 0.87 11.58
N GLN A 32 7.52 1.56 10.59
CA GLN A 32 7.84 2.92 10.16
C GLN A 32 6.56 3.71 9.94
N ARG A 33 6.61 5.05 10.03
CA ARG A 33 5.43 5.90 9.82
C ARG A 33 4.84 5.68 8.43
N LEU A 34 3.51 5.65 8.34
CA LEU A 34 2.83 5.36 7.09
C LEU A 34 2.83 6.61 6.18
N PRO A 35 3.28 6.50 4.92
CA PRO A 35 3.13 7.59 3.96
C PRO A 35 1.67 7.96 3.72
N ARG A 36 1.39 9.22 3.35
CA ARG A 36 0.01 9.68 3.07
C ARG A 36 -0.69 8.90 1.95
N PHE A 37 0.07 8.33 1.01
CA PHE A 37 -0.48 7.52 -0.09
C PHE A 37 -0.66 6.03 0.28
N THR A 38 -0.46 5.64 1.54
CA THR A 38 -0.65 4.24 2.00
C THR A 38 -2.04 3.67 1.67
N PRO A 39 -3.15 4.42 1.78
CA PRO A 39 -4.48 3.95 1.36
C PRO A 39 -4.52 3.44 -0.08
N LEU A 40 -3.85 4.12 -1.00
CA LEU A 40 -3.81 3.73 -2.41
C LEU A 40 -3.08 2.40 -2.59
N LEU A 41 -1.92 2.24 -1.93
CA LEU A 41 -1.19 0.97 -1.92
C LEU A 41 -2.01 -0.15 -1.29
N TRP A 42 -2.72 0.17 -0.20
CA TRP A 42 -3.57 -0.78 0.50
C TRP A 42 -4.66 -1.33 -0.42
N GLN A 43 -5.33 -0.46 -1.18
CA GLN A 43 -6.36 -0.84 -2.16
C GLN A 43 -5.78 -1.65 -3.32
N HIS A 44 -4.61 -1.27 -3.85
CA HIS A 44 -3.99 -1.97 -4.98
C HIS A 44 -3.39 -3.33 -4.62
N ALA A 45 -2.98 -3.53 -3.36
CA ALA A 45 -2.31 -4.76 -2.94
C ALA A 45 -3.28 -5.94 -2.85
N GLN A 46 -2.84 -7.12 -3.28
CA GLN A 46 -3.60 -8.37 -3.17
C GLN A 46 -3.35 -9.07 -1.84
N LEU A 47 -2.16 -8.88 -1.29
CA LEU A 47 -1.73 -9.39 0.00
C LEU A 47 -1.18 -8.24 0.83
N ARG A 48 -1.55 -8.17 2.11
CA ARG A 48 -1.03 -7.20 3.07
C ARG A 48 -0.41 -7.95 4.23
N LEU A 49 0.84 -7.65 4.53
CA LEU A 49 1.62 -8.27 5.60
C LEU A 49 2.13 -7.17 6.53
N CYS A 50 2.05 -7.39 7.83
CA CYS A 50 2.64 -6.51 8.82
C CYS A 50 3.83 -7.22 9.48
N ALA A 51 4.99 -6.58 9.49
CA ALA A 51 6.17 -7.09 10.17
C ALA A 51 6.23 -6.54 11.60
N ASP A 52 5.90 -7.39 12.58
CA ASP A 52 5.94 -7.07 14.02
C ASP A 52 5.22 -5.74 14.33
N GLY A 53 5.93 -4.69 14.73
CA GLY A 53 5.37 -3.37 15.02
C GLY A 53 4.72 -2.66 13.83
N GLY A 54 4.84 -3.17 12.60
CA GLY A 54 4.06 -2.71 11.46
C GLY A 54 2.54 -2.83 11.69
N ALA A 55 2.09 -3.79 12.50
CA ALA A 55 0.68 -3.92 12.86
C ALA A 55 0.19 -2.72 13.68
N ASN A 56 1.02 -2.24 14.62
CA ASN A 56 0.70 -1.04 15.42
C ASN A 56 0.58 0.19 14.50
N ARG A 57 1.45 0.30 13.49
CA ARG A 57 1.38 1.40 12.50
C ARG A 57 0.04 1.41 11.75
N VAL A 58 -0.41 0.24 11.31
CA VAL A 58 -1.73 0.12 10.65
C VAL A 58 -2.84 0.54 11.61
N PHE A 59 -2.83 0.02 12.84
CA PHE A 59 -3.86 0.31 13.83
C PHE A 59 -3.94 1.79 14.21
N ASP A 60 -2.80 2.42 14.49
CA ASP A 60 -2.73 3.81 14.97
C ASP A 60 -2.91 4.83 13.85
N GLU A 61 -2.33 4.59 12.66
CA GLU A 61 -2.19 5.60 11.62
C GLU A 61 -3.21 5.48 10.47
N MET A 62 -3.66 4.27 10.07
CA MET A 62 -4.61 4.14 8.95
C MET A 62 -5.97 4.81 9.19
N PRO A 63 -6.59 4.76 10.39
CA PRO A 63 -7.84 5.47 10.64
C PRO A 63 -7.72 6.98 10.34
N GLY A 64 -6.57 7.58 10.65
CA GLY A 64 -6.29 8.98 10.35
C GLY A 64 -6.12 9.29 8.86
N LEU A 65 -5.94 8.26 8.02
CA LEU A 65 -5.88 8.39 6.57
C LEU A 65 -7.24 8.20 5.89
N PHE A 66 -8.27 7.75 6.63
CA PHE A 66 -9.66 7.66 6.18
C PHE A 66 -10.60 8.44 7.11
N PRO A 67 -10.45 9.77 7.25
CA PRO A 67 -11.24 10.55 8.21
C PRO A 67 -12.75 10.59 7.91
N HIS A 68 -13.17 10.06 6.75
CA HIS A 68 -14.56 10.03 6.30
C HIS A 68 -15.15 8.61 6.23
N GLU A 69 -14.38 7.59 6.60
CA GLU A 69 -14.88 6.22 6.71
C GLU A 69 -15.04 5.90 8.19
N ASP A 70 -16.26 5.53 8.59
CA ASP A 70 -16.49 5.07 9.96
C ASP A 70 -15.75 3.76 10.21
N ALA A 71 -15.12 3.62 11.39
CA ALA A 71 -14.42 2.40 11.81
C ALA A 71 -15.37 1.23 12.14
N VAL A 72 -16.56 1.19 11.55
CA VAL A 72 -17.61 0.22 11.83
C VAL A 72 -17.45 -0.96 10.85
N ALA A 73 -17.24 -2.14 11.44
CA ALA A 73 -17.15 -3.43 10.76
C ALA A 73 -18.51 -3.93 10.25
#